data_AF-A0A938R7K8-F1
#
_entry.id   AF-A0A938R7K8-F1
#
_cell.length_a   1.000
_cell.length_b   1.000
_cell.length_c   1.000
_cell.angle_alpha   90.00
_cell.angle_beta   90.00
_cell.angle_gamma   90.00
#
_symmetry.space_group_name_H-M   'P 1'
#
loop_
_entity.id
_entity.type
_entity.pdbx_description
1 polymer ?
#
loop_
_entity_poly.entity_id
_entity_poly.type
_entity_poly.pdbx_seq_one_letter_code
_entity_poly.pdbx_strand_id
1 'polypeptide(L)'
;MMITYKVFCKNYELKRGDLIGLLIERRSDLRGLSQVESGLKWAKSVFGHKIKDIKSIIVVPGELSLRSDNQWLTNKGVFTREELYGMSKLLS
;
A
#
# COMPACT_ATOMS: atom_id res chain seq x y z
N MET A 1 -10.03 -1.19 17.89
CA MET A 1 -9.68 -0.27 16.78
C MET A 1 -9.27 -1.11 15.58
N MET A 2 -9.82 -0.79 14.39
CA MET A 2 -9.62 -1.53 13.15
C MET A 2 -8.75 -0.70 12.22
N ILE A 3 -7.71 -1.29 11.65
CA ILE A 3 -6.84 -0.68 10.65
C ILE A 3 -7.32 -1.17 9.30
N THR A 4 -7.61 -0.24 8.40
CA THR A 4 -7.91 -0.57 7.00
C THR A 4 -6.68 -0.32 6.15
N TYR A 5 -6.39 -1.20 5.22
CA TYR A 5 -5.27 -1.08 4.29
C TYR A 5 -5.81 -1.01 2.88
N LYS A 6 -5.38 0.00 2.12
CA LYS A 6 -5.51 0.00 0.66
C LYS A 6 -4.28 -0.67 0.07
N VAL A 7 -4.50 -1.72 -0.71
CA VAL A 7 -3.43 -2.51 -1.31
C VAL A 7 -3.35 -2.21 -2.80
N PHE A 8 -2.17 -1.82 -3.25
CA PHE A 8 -1.88 -1.47 -4.63
C PHE A 8 -0.88 -2.44 -5.23
N CYS A 9 -0.99 -2.68 -6.53
CA CYS A 9 0.05 -3.30 -7.35
C CYS A 9 0.68 -2.22 -8.24
N LYS A 10 2.00 -2.12 -8.22
CA LYS A 10 2.74 -1.24 -9.12
C LYS A 10 2.68 -1.75 -10.55
N ASN A 11 2.17 -0.92 -11.45
CA ASN A 11 2.14 -1.15 -12.88
C ASN A 11 3.29 -0.36 -13.52
N TYR A 12 4.38 -1.06 -13.84
CA TYR A 12 5.59 -0.46 -14.38
C TYR A 12 5.42 0.08 -15.81
N GLU A 13 4.51 -0.50 -16.59
CA GLU A 13 4.23 -0.06 -17.96
C GLU A 13 3.51 1.29 -17.96
N LEU A 14 2.51 1.42 -17.10
CA LEU A 14 1.68 2.63 -16.98
C LEU A 14 2.20 3.64 -15.96
N LYS A 15 3.31 3.34 -15.26
CA LYS A 15 3.89 4.15 -14.18
C LYS A 15 2.81 4.62 -13.19
N ARG A 16 2.00 3.67 -12.69
CA ARG A 16 0.95 3.95 -11.69
C ARG A 16 0.75 2.79 -10.72
N GLY A 17 0.11 3.04 -9.59
CA GLY A 17 -0.39 2.00 -8.69
C GLY A 17 -1.86 1.68 -8.99
N ASP A 18 -2.16 0.41 -9.31
CA ASP A 18 -3.52 -0.08 -9.48
C ASP A 18 -4.03 -0.65 -8.13
N LEU A 19 -5.21 -0.23 -7.67
CA LEU A 19 -5.82 -0.77 -6.44
C LEU A 19 -6.25 -2.21 -6.69
N ILE A 20 -5.72 -3.14 -5.89
CA ILE A 20 -6.01 -4.58 -6.03
C ILE A 20 -6.88 -5.13 -4.90
N GLY A 21 -7.05 -4.37 -3.81
CA GLY A 21 -7.93 -4.78 -2.73
C GLY A 21 -7.82 -3.92 -1.47
N LEU A 22 -8.68 -4.27 -0.52
CA LEU A 22 -8.70 -3.71 0.83
C LEU A 22 -8.46 -4.84 1.83
N LEU A 23 -7.63 -4.60 2.83
CA LEU A 23 -7.47 -5.49 3.98
C LEU A 23 -7.90 -4.78 5.25
N ILE A 24 -8.44 -5.54 6.20
CA ILE A 24 -8.90 -4.98 7.48
C ILE A 24 -8.33 -5.83 8.60
N GLU A 25 -7.46 -5.23 9.42
CA GLU A 25 -6.75 -5.89 10.52
C GLU A 25 -7.14 -5.24 11.85
N ARG A 26 -7.25 -6.01 12.93
CA ARG A 26 -7.40 -5.42 14.26
C ARG A 26 -6.05 -4.90 14.72
N ARG A 27 -6.03 -3.72 15.37
CA ARG A 27 -4.78 -3.16 15.92
C ARG A 27 -4.06 -4.11 16.92
N SER A 28 -4.82 -4.95 17.62
CA SER A 28 -4.28 -5.99 18.50
C SER A 28 -3.44 -7.04 17.77
N ASP A 29 -3.63 -7.20 16.46
CA ASP A 29 -3.11 -8.31 15.68
C ASP A 29 -1.77 -7.97 15.01
N LEU A 30 -1.28 -6.73 15.18
CA LEU A 30 0.02 -6.28 14.67
C LEU A 30 1.20 -7.11 15.20
N ARG A 31 1.04 -7.78 16.35
CA ARG A 31 2.07 -8.67 16.95
C ARG A 31 3.45 -8.03 17.07
N GLY A 32 3.50 -6.74 17.37
CA GLY A 32 4.75 -5.97 17.51
C GLY A 32 5.30 -5.38 16.20
N LEU A 33 4.64 -5.61 15.05
CA LEU A 33 4.97 -4.96 13.78
C LEU A 33 4.39 -3.54 13.71
N SER A 34 5.00 -2.68 12.89
CA SER A 34 4.33 -1.43 12.48
C SER A 34 3.11 -1.74 11.61
N GLN A 35 2.16 -0.79 11.52
CA GLN A 35 0.98 -0.95 10.67
C GLN A 35 1.35 -1.31 9.23
N VAL A 36 2.39 -0.67 8.69
CA VAL A 36 2.86 -0.87 7.31
C VAL A 36 3.48 -2.25 7.13
N GLU A 37 4.32 -2.70 8.06
CA GLU A 37 4.95 -4.02 7.99
C GLU A 37 3.93 -5.15 8.09
N SER A 38 2.97 -5.04 9.02
CA SER A 38 1.89 -6.02 9.15
C SER A 38 1.04 -6.05 7.89
N GLY A 39 0.59 -4.87 7.43
CA GLY A 39 -0.20 -4.72 6.22
C GLY A 39 0.51 -5.29 4.99
N LEU A 40 1.81 -5.02 4.82
CA LEU A 40 2.60 -5.55 3.70
C LEU A 40 2.75 -7.07 3.77
N LYS A 41 3.02 -7.62 4.96
CA LYS A 41 3.10 -9.08 5.16
C LYS A 41 1.78 -9.75 4.77
N TRP A 42 0.67 -9.15 5.19
CA TRP A 42 -0.66 -9.68 4.92
C TRP A 42 -1.05 -9.54 3.45
N ALA A 43 -0.77 -8.40 2.82
CA ALA A 43 -0.99 -8.19 1.40
C ALA A 43 -0.18 -9.16 0.54
N LYS A 44 1.08 -9.42 0.89
CA LYS A 44 1.90 -10.43 0.21
C LYS A 44 1.31 -11.84 0.35
N SER A 45 0.81 -12.18 1.54
CA SER A 45 0.15 -13.48 1.76
C SER A 45 -1.13 -13.64 0.95
N VAL A 46 -1.96 -12.59 0.85
CA VAL A 46 -3.27 -12.66 0.20
C VAL A 46 -3.18 -12.49 -1.32
N PHE A 47 -2.33 -11.58 -1.81
CA PHE A 47 -2.26 -11.21 -3.23
C PHE A 47 -1.00 -11.69 -3.93
N GLY A 48 0.03 -12.12 -3.22
CA GLY A 48 1.33 -12.50 -3.79
C GLY A 48 1.23 -13.59 -4.86
N HIS A 49 0.30 -14.54 -4.69
CA HIS A 49 0.08 -15.61 -5.69
C HIS A 49 -0.64 -15.12 -6.95
N LYS A 50 -1.29 -13.96 -6.92
CA LYS A 50 -2.04 -13.37 -8.05
C LYS A 50 -1.21 -12.39 -8.86
N ILE A 51 -0.01 -12.06 -8.40
CA ILE A 51 0.81 -10.98 -8.95
C ILE A 51 2.14 -11.54 -9.38
N LYS A 52 2.56 -11.18 -10.60
CA LYS A 52 3.80 -11.69 -11.22
C LYS A 52 5.05 -11.33 -10.43
N ASP A 53 5.09 -10.14 -9.82
CA ASP A 53 6.17 -9.69 -8.96
C ASP A 53 5.63 -9.27 -7.59
N ILE A 54 5.89 -10.07 -6.55
CA ILE A 54 5.45 -9.79 -5.19
C ILE A 54 6.03 -8.48 -4.61
N LYS A 55 7.13 -7.97 -5.16
CA LYS A 55 7.74 -6.70 -4.76
C LYS A 55 6.96 -5.49 -5.28
N SER A 56 6.05 -5.68 -6.24
CA SER A 56 5.17 -4.62 -6.75
C SER A 56 3.99 -4.35 -5.81
N ILE A 57 3.76 -5.17 -4.80
CA ILE A 57 2.70 -5.01 -3.81
C ILE A 57 3.07 -3.89 -2.83
N ILE A 58 2.18 -2.93 -2.69
CA ILE A 58 2.35 -1.77 -1.83
C ILE A 58 1.09 -1.59 -0.98
N VAL A 59 1.28 -1.17 0.26
CA VAL A 59 0.19 -1.07 1.24
C VAL A 59 0.17 0.32 1.86
N VAL A 60 -1.02 0.91 1.88
CA VAL A 60 -1.28 2.21 2.51
C VAL A 60 -2.33 2.02 3.61
N PRO A 61 -1.95 2.16 4.90
CA PRO A 61 -2.91 2.22 5.99
C PRO A 61 -3.83 3.43 5.82
N GLY A 62 -5.14 3.25 5.94
CA GLY A 62 -6.16 4.28 5.74
C GLY A 62 -6.15 5.38 6.81
N GLU A 63 -5.48 5.15 7.93
CA GLU A 63 -5.23 6.15 8.98
C GLU A 63 -4.10 7.12 8.62
N LEU A 64 -3.23 6.80 7.63
CA LEU A 64 -2.23 7.74 7.13
C LEU A 64 -2.89 8.78 6.22
N SER A 65 -2.77 10.04 6.62
CA SER A 65 -3.15 11.17 5.77
C SER A 65 -2.12 11.30 4.65
N LEU A 66 -2.42 10.71 3.50
CA LEU A 66 -1.58 10.79 2.29
C LEU A 66 -1.16 12.21 1.92
N ARG A 67 -1.93 13.25 2.28
CA ARG A 67 -1.55 14.65 2.02
C ARG A 67 -0.22 15.05 2.69
N SER A 68 0.05 14.55 3.89
CA SER A 68 1.31 14.81 4.62
C SER A 68 2.37 13.76 4.31
N ASP A 69 1.92 12.55 3.99
CA ASP A 69 2.73 11.34 3.97
C ASP A 69 3.20 10.93 2.56
N ASN A 70 2.75 11.59 1.49
CA ASN A 70 3.30 11.34 0.14
C ASN A 70 4.82 11.49 0.06
N GLN A 71 5.40 12.36 0.90
CA GLN A 71 6.85 12.56 0.95
C GLN A 71 7.58 11.30 1.43
N TRP A 72 7.02 10.50 2.35
CA TRP A 72 7.66 9.25 2.79
C TRP A 72 7.64 8.18 1.69
N LEU A 73 6.53 8.05 0.96
CA LEU A 73 6.38 7.12 -0.18
C LEU A 73 7.37 7.45 -1.30
N THR A 74 7.61 8.75 -1.54
CA THR A 74 8.59 9.22 -2.52
C THR A 74 10.03 9.03 -2.02
N ASN A 75 10.32 9.44 -0.76
CA ASN A 75 11.67 9.38 -0.18
C ASN A 75 12.20 7.96 0.01
N LYS A 76 11.31 6.98 0.25
CA LYS A 76 11.67 5.56 0.32
C LYS A 76 11.80 4.91 -1.06
N GLY A 77 11.61 5.66 -2.15
CA GLY A 77 11.67 5.15 -3.52
C GLY A 77 10.57 4.14 -3.84
N VAL A 78 9.48 4.13 -3.05
CA VAL A 78 8.38 3.16 -3.20
C VAL A 78 7.57 3.52 -4.45
N PHE A 79 7.29 4.82 -4.62
CA PHE A 79 6.64 5.36 -5.80
C PHE A 79 7.39 6.58 -6.35
N THR A 80 7.36 6.75 -7.66
CA THR A 80 7.69 8.03 -8.29
C THR A 80 6.57 9.05 -8.05
N ARG A 81 6.85 10.33 -8.31
CA ARG A 81 5.87 11.40 -8.15
C ARG A 81 4.68 11.22 -9.11
N GLU A 82 4.92 10.71 -10.31
CA GLU A 82 3.90 10.38 -11.31
C GLU A 82 3.02 9.22 -10.85
N GLU A 83 3.63 8.17 -10.29
CA GLU A 83 2.92 7.01 -9.77
C GLU A 83 2.00 7.40 -8.60
N LEU A 84 2.50 8.23 -7.67
CA LEU A 84 1.72 8.80 -6.58
C LEU A 84 0.57 9.68 -7.07
N TYR A 85 0.81 10.47 -8.13
CA TYR A 85 -0.25 11.28 -8.72
C TYR A 85 -1.38 10.40 -9.27
N GLY A 86 -1.05 9.31 -9.96
CA GLY A 86 -2.01 8.31 -10.41
C GLY A 86 -2.81 7.69 -9.26
N MET A 87 -2.15 7.38 -8.14
CA MET A 87 -2.81 6.85 -6.95
C MET A 87 -3.69 7.86 -6.23
N SER A 88 -3.28 9.13 -6.15
CA SER A 88 -4.02 10.16 -5.41
C SER A 88 -5.43 10.38 -5.97
N LYS A 89 -5.61 10.21 -7.30
CA LYS A 89 -6.94 10.21 -7.96
C LYS A 89 -7.84 9.04 -7.58
N LEU A 90 -7.27 7.91 -7.14
CA LEU A 90 -8.02 6.74 -6.67
C LEU A 90 -8.35 6.82 -5.17
N LEU A 91 -7.76 7.80 -4.49
CA LEU A 91 -7.82 7.95 -3.05
C LEU A 91 -8.70 9.14 -2.62
N SER A 92 -8.97 10.06 -3.55
CA SER A 92 -9.99 11.12 -3.50
C SER A 92 -11.38 10.58 -3.78
#